data_AF-A0A8S1IV28-F1
#
_entry.id   AF-A0A8S1IV28-F1
#
_cell.length_a   1.000
_cell.length_b   1.000
_cell.length_c   1.000
_cell.angle_alpha   90.00
_cell.angle_beta   90.00
_cell.angle_gamma   90.00
#
_symmetry.space_group_name_H-M   'P 1'
#
loop_
_entity.id
_entity.type
_entity.pdbx_description
1 polymer ?
#
loop_
_entity_poly.entity_id
_entity_poly.type
_entity_poly.pdbx_seq_one_letter_code
_entity_poly.pdbx_strand_id
1 'polypeptide(L)'
;NLFSLECAFSNGTSVRRSVAKAAVSLAFPFVVMALFFVKWTFSWLKNRTAMPKDYLACHLSISTLSVLYIFYVDITDNAARVFNCTPVDVGYEGQSSGEGSPAEKYWVEDTGVTCWTGHHLVLATAAAAPLLLLVCLGFPLWILYIARSSGSTLTDRSVAKTHGFLYWSYNDRRKFWEAFILARKGILAGVSVFSFSLGPDAQGFLSLAILFSAGVGHALGWPFETHNSPLNFMEMLSIVSSFWVFFVGGLFSNPSVAKSETVKEALAVLLIVQVVSVFLYIFVRLMIEGLREVVAGEGKGWLSRKMRSVAEVVLRALLKVSAAFLRLSKRIGTIFVVCPTIEPNSIQNRR
;
A
#
# COMPACT_ATOMS: atom_id res chain seq x y z
N ASN A 1 0.17 -5.16 16.55
CA ASN A 1 -1.27 -5.11 16.87
C ASN A 1 -1.46 -4.58 18.29
N LEU A 2 -1.50 -3.25 18.45
CA LEU A 2 -1.39 -2.57 19.76
C LEU A 2 -2.73 -2.14 20.39
N PHE A 3 -3.87 -2.48 19.79
CA PHE A 3 -5.20 -2.38 20.40
C PHE A 3 -6.05 -3.54 19.89
N SER A 4 -6.16 -4.63 20.66
CA SER A 4 -7.15 -5.65 20.29
C SER A 4 -8.53 -5.13 20.66
N LEU A 5 -9.29 -4.68 19.65
CA LEU A 5 -10.71 -4.32 19.72
C LEU A 5 -11.57 -5.43 20.36
N GLU A 6 -11.03 -6.65 20.48
CA GLU A 6 -11.66 -7.80 21.12
C GLU A 6 -11.96 -7.58 22.62
N CYS A 7 -11.23 -6.67 23.29
CA CYS A 7 -11.47 -6.32 24.70
C CYS A 7 -12.48 -5.17 24.87
N ALA A 8 -12.80 -4.41 23.82
CA ALA A 8 -13.70 -3.25 23.90
C ALA A 8 -15.19 -3.64 23.81
N PHE A 9 -15.50 -4.79 23.19
CA PHE A 9 -16.88 -5.25 23.01
C PHE A 9 -17.29 -6.23 24.13
N SER A 10 -18.07 -5.72 25.09
CA SER A 10 -18.73 -6.49 26.15
C SER A 10 -19.63 -7.59 25.58
N ASN A 11 -19.77 -8.71 26.30
CA ASN A 11 -20.57 -9.90 25.92
C ASN A 11 -22.10 -9.65 25.79
N GLY A 12 -22.58 -8.42 26.01
CA GLY A 12 -24.01 -8.08 26.06
C GLY A 12 -24.62 -7.52 24.76
N THR A 13 -23.85 -7.39 23.67
CA THR A 13 -24.38 -6.88 22.39
C THR A 13 -24.92 -8.03 21.52
N SER A 14 -26.04 -7.80 20.82
CA SER A 14 -26.64 -8.76 19.87
C SER A 14 -25.71 -9.16 18.71
N VAL A 15 -24.65 -8.38 18.48
CA VAL A 15 -23.66 -8.58 17.41
C VAL A 15 -22.41 -9.27 17.97
N ARG A 16 -21.93 -10.33 17.30
CA ARG A 16 -20.69 -11.03 17.64
C ARG A 16 -19.45 -10.14 17.46
N ARG A 17 -18.42 -10.36 18.29
CA ARG A 17 -17.19 -9.55 18.33
C ARG A 17 -16.41 -9.54 17.01
N SER A 18 -16.37 -10.66 16.30
CA SER A 18 -15.73 -10.82 14.99
C SER A 18 -16.33 -9.90 13.93
N VAL A 19 -17.67 -9.87 13.86
CA VAL A 19 -18.45 -8.99 12.97
C VAL A 19 -18.21 -7.52 13.32
N ALA A 20 -18.22 -7.18 14.62
CA ALA A 20 -17.94 -5.82 15.07
C ALA A 20 -16.51 -5.36 14.72
N LYS A 21 -15.51 -6.22 14.92
CA LYS A 21 -14.11 -5.97 14.55
C LYS A 21 -13.98 -5.73 13.04
N ALA A 22 -14.57 -6.58 12.21
CA ALA A 22 -14.55 -6.39 10.76
C ALA A 22 -15.22 -5.08 10.33
N ALA A 23 -16.39 -4.76 10.91
CA ALA A 23 -17.07 -3.50 10.64
C ALA A 23 -16.22 -2.28 11.03
N VAL A 24 -15.54 -2.31 12.18
CA VAL A 24 -14.64 -1.23 12.61
C VAL A 24 -13.44 -1.09 11.68
N SER A 25 -12.79 -2.20 11.30
CA SER A 25 -11.66 -2.16 10.37
C SER A 25 -12.07 -1.57 9.02
N LEU A 26 -13.24 -1.97 8.49
CA LEU A 26 -13.77 -1.41 7.24
C LEU A 26 -14.17 0.06 7.36
N ALA A 27 -14.66 0.50 8.52
CA ALA A 27 -15.08 1.89 8.75
C ALA A 27 -13.90 2.84 9.04
N PHE A 28 -12.80 2.34 9.59
CA PHE A 28 -11.68 3.16 10.08
C PHE A 28 -11.13 4.16 9.04
N PRO A 29 -10.84 3.75 7.77
CA PRO A 29 -10.35 4.68 6.75
C PRO A 29 -11.34 5.82 6.46
N PHE A 30 -12.63 5.55 6.52
CA PHE A 30 -13.69 6.55 6.29
C PHE A 30 -13.84 7.50 7.47
N VAL A 31 -13.60 7.04 8.71
CA VAL A 31 -13.51 7.92 9.87
C VAL A 31 -12.34 8.89 9.71
N VAL A 32 -11.16 8.39 9.31
CA VAL A 32 -10.00 9.25 9.02
C VAL A 32 -10.32 10.27 7.92
N MET A 33 -10.99 9.85 6.84
CA MET A 33 -11.44 10.72 5.77
C MET A 33 -12.39 11.82 6.27
N ALA A 34 -13.38 11.45 7.09
CA ALA A 34 -14.34 12.39 7.67
C ALA A 34 -13.63 13.43 8.57
N LEU A 35 -12.63 13.03 9.35
CA LEU A 35 -11.85 13.97 10.17
C LEU A 35 -11.10 15.01 9.32
N PHE A 36 -10.50 14.59 8.21
CA PHE A 36 -9.90 15.55 7.27
C PHE A 36 -10.94 16.48 6.65
N PHE A 37 -12.12 15.97 6.31
CA PHE A 37 -13.20 16.77 5.75
C PHE A 37 -13.69 17.83 6.75
N VAL A 38 -13.89 17.44 8.01
CA VAL A 38 -14.26 18.37 9.09
C VAL A 38 -13.18 19.43 9.27
N LYS A 39 -11.90 19.04 9.29
CA LYS A 39 -10.77 19.98 9.43
C LYS A 39 -10.77 21.02 8.30
N TRP A 40 -10.84 20.58 7.04
CA TRP A 40 -10.75 21.47 5.89
C TRP A 40 -11.99 22.35 5.74
N THR A 41 -13.18 21.81 5.97
CA THR A 41 -14.43 22.59 5.95
C THR A 41 -14.44 23.62 7.07
N PHE A 42 -14.02 23.28 8.29
CA PHE A 42 -13.90 24.23 9.39
C PHE A 42 -12.89 25.35 9.10
N SER A 43 -11.71 24.99 8.56
CA SER A 43 -10.70 25.98 8.16
C SER A 43 -11.22 26.92 7.07
N TRP A 44 -11.98 26.39 6.11
CA TRP A 44 -12.60 27.19 5.05
C TRP A 44 -13.73 28.09 5.61
N LEU A 45 -14.60 27.57 6.49
CA LEU A 45 -15.66 28.36 7.15
C LEU A 45 -15.06 29.58 7.89
N LYS A 46 -13.98 29.36 8.65
CA LYS A 46 -13.30 30.42 9.42
C LYS A 46 -12.71 31.51 8.52
N ASN A 47 -12.18 31.14 7.35
CA ASN A 47 -11.47 32.05 6.44
C ASN A 47 -12.21 32.24 5.09
N ARG A 48 -13.54 32.12 5.08
CA ARG A 48 -14.36 32.07 3.85
C ARG A 48 -14.26 33.32 2.97
N THR A 49 -13.92 34.46 3.56
CA THR A 49 -13.73 35.75 2.85
C THR A 49 -12.39 35.84 2.15
N ALA A 50 -11.39 35.09 2.61
CA ALA A 50 -10.03 35.09 2.07
C ALA A 50 -9.75 33.89 1.15
N MET A 51 -10.53 32.80 1.26
CA MET A 51 -10.26 31.54 0.55
C MET A 51 -11.37 31.17 -0.46
N PRO A 52 -11.04 30.98 -1.74
CA PRO A 52 -12.01 30.57 -2.76
C PRO A 52 -12.49 29.12 -2.54
N LYS A 53 -13.66 28.76 -3.07
CA LYS A 53 -14.22 27.39 -2.96
C LYS A 53 -13.30 26.32 -3.57
N ASP A 54 -12.55 26.68 -4.61
CA ASP A 54 -11.58 25.79 -5.26
C ASP A 54 -10.47 25.33 -4.30
N TYR A 55 -10.13 26.17 -3.31
CA TYR A 55 -9.17 25.80 -2.25
C TYR A 55 -9.69 24.60 -1.45
N LEU A 56 -10.96 24.65 -1.02
CA LEU A 56 -11.59 23.58 -0.26
C LEU A 56 -11.68 22.30 -1.10
N ALA A 57 -12.17 22.40 -2.34
CA ALA A 57 -12.31 21.25 -3.23
C ALA A 57 -10.98 20.54 -3.47
N CYS A 58 -9.90 21.30 -3.71
CA CYS A 58 -8.55 20.76 -3.91
C CYS A 58 -8.05 19.98 -2.67
N HIS A 59 -8.15 20.56 -1.47
CA HIS A 59 -7.67 19.91 -0.25
C HIS A 59 -8.50 18.68 0.14
N LEU A 60 -9.81 18.70 -0.09
CA LEU A 60 -10.68 17.54 0.10
C LEU A 60 -10.31 16.42 -0.86
N SER A 61 -10.09 16.72 -2.14
CA SER A 61 -9.67 15.74 -3.14
C SER A 61 -8.31 15.13 -2.81
N ILE A 62 -7.30 15.95 -2.48
CA ILE A 62 -5.96 15.47 -2.10
C ILE A 62 -6.04 14.56 -0.86
N SER A 63 -6.78 15.00 0.17
CA SER A 63 -6.92 14.20 1.41
C SER A 63 -7.63 12.88 1.14
N THR A 64 -8.67 12.89 0.29
CA THR A 64 -9.39 11.68 -0.13
C THR A 64 -8.46 10.71 -0.86
N LEU A 65 -7.71 11.22 -1.86
CA LEU A 65 -6.73 10.44 -2.61
C LEU A 65 -5.67 9.82 -1.68
N SER A 66 -5.11 10.60 -0.76
CA SER A 66 -4.10 10.11 0.19
C SER A 66 -4.65 9.01 1.11
N VAL A 67 -5.85 9.20 1.68
CA VAL A 67 -6.48 8.20 2.56
C VAL A 67 -6.78 6.92 1.77
N LEU A 68 -7.42 7.02 0.60
CA LEU A 68 -7.71 5.86 -0.24
C LEU A 68 -6.43 5.12 -0.64
N TYR A 69 -5.36 5.84 -0.97
CA TYR A 69 -4.09 5.22 -1.35
C TYR A 69 -3.40 4.49 -0.20
N ILE A 70 -3.36 5.10 0.98
CA ILE A 70 -2.73 4.52 2.18
C ILE A 70 -3.49 3.29 2.66
N PHE A 71 -4.82 3.37 2.72
CA PHE A 71 -5.67 2.30 3.22
C PHE A 71 -6.13 1.33 2.14
N TYR A 72 -5.72 1.49 0.89
CA TYR A 72 -6.17 0.66 -0.24
C TYR A 72 -6.03 -0.84 0.07
N VAL A 73 -4.81 -1.29 0.40
CA VAL A 73 -4.52 -2.71 0.66
C VAL A 73 -5.34 -3.24 1.83
N ASP A 74 -5.42 -2.46 2.91
CA ASP A 74 -6.15 -2.82 4.14
C ASP A 74 -7.66 -2.94 3.89
N ILE A 75 -8.26 -1.98 3.17
CA ILE A 75 -9.68 -2.04 2.76
C ILE A 75 -9.91 -3.27 1.88
N THR A 76 -9.06 -3.49 0.88
CA THR A 76 -9.23 -4.61 -0.06
C THR A 76 -9.11 -5.97 0.62
N ASP A 77 -8.11 -6.17 1.48
CA ASP A 77 -7.87 -7.44 2.17
C ASP A 77 -8.98 -7.71 3.20
N ASN A 78 -9.31 -6.73 4.05
CA ASN A 78 -10.39 -6.89 5.03
C ASN A 78 -11.76 -7.11 4.38
N ALA A 79 -12.06 -6.40 3.28
CA ALA A 79 -13.32 -6.60 2.57
C ALA A 79 -13.38 -7.96 1.86
N ALA A 80 -12.28 -8.40 1.26
CA ALA A 80 -12.20 -9.73 0.64
C ALA A 80 -12.38 -10.85 1.68
N ARG A 81 -11.75 -10.74 2.87
CA ARG A 81 -11.85 -11.74 3.95
C ARG A 81 -13.29 -12.03 4.41
N VAL A 82 -14.20 -11.05 4.32
CA VAL A 82 -15.63 -11.25 4.63
C VAL A 82 -16.27 -12.29 3.70
N PHE A 83 -15.76 -12.49 2.50
CA PHE A 83 -16.27 -13.49 1.55
C PHE A 83 -15.62 -14.87 1.68
N ASN A 84 -14.62 -15.03 2.56
CA ASN A 84 -13.93 -16.30 2.72
C ASN A 84 -14.72 -17.27 3.60
N CYS A 85 -15.42 -18.20 2.96
CA CYS A 85 -16.29 -19.17 3.63
C CYS A 85 -15.79 -20.60 3.39
N THR A 86 -15.62 -21.37 4.46
CA THR A 86 -15.23 -22.78 4.41
C THR A 86 -16.40 -23.67 4.81
N PRO A 87 -16.64 -24.81 4.14
CA PRO A 87 -17.48 -25.84 4.71
C PRO A 87 -16.83 -26.37 5.99
N VAL A 88 -17.65 -26.67 6.99
CA VAL A 88 -17.22 -27.40 8.19
C VAL A 88 -17.97 -28.72 8.18
N ASP A 89 -17.26 -29.82 8.01
CA ASP A 89 -17.85 -31.15 8.14
C ASP A 89 -18.18 -31.35 9.61
N VAL A 90 -19.47 -31.27 9.97
CA VAL A 90 -19.94 -31.61 11.31
C VAL A 90 -19.95 -33.13 11.41
N GLY A 91 -18.76 -33.70 11.56
CA GLY A 91 -18.57 -35.12 11.83
C GLY A 91 -19.08 -35.44 13.23
N TYR A 92 -20.35 -35.84 13.35
CA TYR A 92 -20.68 -36.79 14.40
C TYR A 92 -19.98 -38.10 14.03
N GLU A 93 -19.03 -38.53 14.85
CA GLU A 93 -18.52 -39.92 14.80
C GLU A 93 -19.74 -40.86 14.82
N GLY A 94 -20.04 -41.48 13.68
CA GLY A 94 -21.01 -42.57 13.59
C GLY A 94 -22.26 -42.36 12.74
N GLN A 95 -22.45 -41.22 12.05
CA GLN A 95 -23.58 -41.10 11.12
C GLN A 95 -23.11 -40.66 9.73
N SER A 96 -23.05 -41.62 8.81
CA SER A 96 -22.98 -41.38 7.37
C SER A 96 -24.11 -40.45 6.98
N SER A 97 -23.79 -39.17 6.80
CA SER A 97 -24.71 -38.15 6.31
C SER A 97 -25.21 -38.59 4.93
N GLY A 98 -26.48 -39.01 4.91
CA GLY A 98 -27.19 -39.28 3.67
C GLY A 98 -27.22 -38.07 2.75
N GLU A 99 -27.25 -38.36 1.45
CA GLU A 99 -27.48 -37.42 0.36
C GLU A 99 -28.52 -36.33 0.71
N GLY A 100 -28.13 -35.06 0.57
CA GLY A 100 -29.08 -33.99 0.30
C GLY A 100 -29.02 -32.73 1.16
N SER A 101 -28.22 -32.66 2.23
CA SER A 101 -28.05 -31.40 2.98
C SER A 101 -26.89 -30.59 2.40
N PRO A 102 -27.08 -29.34 1.94
CA PRO A 102 -25.94 -28.51 1.55
C PRO A 102 -25.06 -28.29 2.78
N ALA A 103 -23.77 -28.65 2.69
CA ALA A 103 -22.81 -28.41 3.77
C ALA A 103 -22.86 -26.94 4.17
N GLU A 104 -23.23 -26.67 5.42
CA GLU A 104 -23.28 -25.32 5.95
C GLU A 104 -21.87 -24.72 5.90
N LYS A 105 -21.78 -23.51 5.34
CA LYS A 105 -20.52 -22.79 5.23
C LYS A 105 -20.40 -21.81 6.37
N TYR A 106 -19.22 -21.78 6.97
CA TYR A 106 -18.89 -20.90 8.07
C TYR A 106 -17.79 -19.93 7.64
N TRP A 107 -17.80 -18.75 8.24
CA TRP A 107 -16.84 -17.71 7.93
C TRP A 107 -15.46 -18.07 8.48
N VAL A 108 -14.40 -17.97 7.66
CA VAL A 108 -13.05 -18.43 8.05
C VAL A 108 -12.48 -17.64 9.23
N GLU A 109 -12.81 -16.35 9.36
CA GLU A 109 -12.34 -15.51 10.47
C GLU A 109 -13.07 -15.82 11.80
N ASP A 110 -14.28 -16.37 11.74
CA ASP A 110 -15.05 -16.83 12.91
C ASP A 110 -15.97 -17.98 12.51
N THR A 111 -15.52 -19.20 12.77
CA THR A 111 -16.26 -20.43 12.45
C THR A 111 -17.56 -20.57 13.22
N GLY A 112 -17.85 -19.70 14.19
CA GLY A 112 -19.15 -19.65 14.83
C GLY A 112 -20.20 -18.87 14.02
N VAL A 113 -19.80 -18.12 12.99
CA VAL A 113 -20.70 -17.33 12.14
C VAL A 113 -21.00 -18.10 10.86
N THR A 114 -22.28 -18.38 10.63
CA THR A 114 -22.79 -18.97 9.40
C THR A 114 -22.68 -17.96 8.25
N CYS A 115 -22.11 -18.38 7.14
CA CYS A 115 -21.98 -17.53 5.96
C CYS A 115 -23.35 -17.23 5.34
N TRP A 116 -23.46 -16.06 4.70
CA TRP A 116 -24.63 -15.62 3.94
C TRP A 116 -25.95 -15.54 4.72
N THR A 117 -25.90 -15.51 6.05
CA THR A 117 -27.09 -15.44 6.91
C THR A 117 -26.92 -14.35 7.98
N GLY A 118 -28.05 -13.83 8.47
CA GLY A 118 -28.09 -12.84 9.56
C GLY A 118 -27.13 -11.65 9.38
N HIS A 119 -26.29 -11.41 10.38
CA HIS A 119 -25.33 -10.31 10.38
C HIS A 119 -24.22 -10.46 9.32
N HIS A 120 -23.84 -11.68 8.96
CA HIS A 120 -22.82 -11.92 7.93
C HIS A 120 -23.31 -11.48 6.55
N LEU A 121 -24.59 -11.76 6.23
CA LEU A 121 -25.19 -11.32 4.97
C LEU A 121 -25.16 -9.80 4.84
N VAL A 122 -25.57 -9.08 5.90
CA VAL A 122 -25.56 -7.61 5.93
C VAL A 122 -24.13 -7.07 5.82
N LEU A 123 -23.17 -7.62 6.58
CA LEU A 123 -21.77 -7.21 6.50
C LEU A 123 -21.20 -7.42 5.09
N ALA A 124 -21.46 -8.59 4.48
CA ALA A 124 -20.98 -8.93 3.14
C ALA A 124 -21.59 -8.01 2.07
N THR A 125 -22.91 -7.81 2.10
CA THR A 125 -23.63 -7.10 1.03
C THR A 125 -23.66 -5.58 1.19
N ALA A 126 -23.77 -5.06 2.42
CA ALA A 126 -23.90 -3.63 2.67
C ALA A 126 -22.55 -2.93 2.89
N ALA A 127 -21.51 -3.66 3.30
CA ALA A 127 -20.18 -3.10 3.53
C ALA A 127 -19.12 -3.69 2.59
N ALA A 128 -18.85 -4.98 2.65
CA ALA A 128 -17.70 -5.58 1.96
C ALA A 128 -17.83 -5.51 0.42
N ALA A 129 -18.97 -5.88 -0.15
CA ALA A 129 -19.18 -5.86 -1.60
C ALA A 129 -19.10 -4.44 -2.20
N PRO A 130 -19.78 -3.41 -1.65
CA PRO A 130 -19.63 -2.04 -2.11
C PRO A 130 -18.19 -1.54 -2.00
N LEU A 131 -17.47 -1.88 -0.94
CA LEU A 131 -16.07 -1.48 -0.76
C LEU A 131 -15.14 -2.12 -1.79
N LEU A 132 -15.32 -3.42 -2.09
CA LEU A 132 -14.57 -4.05 -3.17
C LEU A 132 -14.88 -3.40 -4.53
N LEU A 133 -16.15 -3.14 -4.83
CA LEU A 133 -16.53 -2.53 -6.10
C LEU A 133 -16.00 -1.10 -6.23
N LEU A 134 -16.19 -0.27 -5.21
CA LEU A 134 -15.84 1.16 -5.26
C LEU A 134 -14.35 1.42 -5.03
N VAL A 135 -13.72 0.71 -4.10
CA VAL A 135 -12.31 0.93 -3.73
C VAL A 135 -11.39 0.01 -4.53
N CYS A 136 -11.61 -1.30 -4.57
CA CYS A 136 -10.72 -2.22 -5.28
C CYS A 136 -10.75 -1.98 -6.80
N LEU A 137 -11.95 -1.81 -7.39
CA LEU A 137 -12.11 -1.60 -8.84
C LEU A 137 -12.29 -0.13 -9.20
N GLY A 138 -13.15 0.58 -8.49
CA GLY A 138 -13.46 1.98 -8.81
C GLY A 138 -12.26 2.91 -8.68
N PHE A 139 -11.40 2.74 -7.66
CA PHE A 139 -10.24 3.63 -7.45
C PHE A 139 -9.18 3.53 -8.56
N PRO A 140 -8.70 2.33 -8.97
CA PRO A 140 -7.81 2.21 -10.13
C PRO A 140 -8.44 2.73 -11.43
N LEU A 141 -9.73 2.46 -11.66
CA LEU A 141 -10.45 2.93 -12.85
C LEU A 141 -10.59 4.46 -12.86
N TRP A 142 -10.82 5.07 -11.70
CA TRP A 142 -10.88 6.53 -11.56
C TRP A 142 -9.52 7.18 -11.85
N ILE A 143 -8.44 6.61 -11.33
CA ILE A 143 -7.06 7.05 -11.64
C ILE A 143 -6.77 6.87 -13.13
N LEU A 144 -7.21 5.78 -13.74
CA LEU A 144 -7.04 5.54 -15.17
C LEU A 144 -7.83 6.55 -16.02
N TYR A 145 -9.05 6.88 -15.59
CA TYR A 145 -9.89 7.88 -16.23
C TYR A 145 -9.23 9.26 -16.21
N ILE A 146 -8.77 9.71 -15.03
CA ILE A 146 -8.07 11.01 -14.90
C ILE A 146 -6.77 11.02 -15.71
N ALA A 147 -6.03 9.90 -15.72
CA ALA A 147 -4.80 9.79 -16.50
C ALA A 147 -5.07 10.01 -18.01
N ARG A 148 -6.15 9.43 -18.53
CA ARG A 148 -6.54 9.58 -19.94
C ARG A 148 -7.09 10.96 -20.27
N SER A 149 -7.93 11.54 -19.40
CA SER A 149 -8.49 12.87 -19.63
C SER A 149 -7.43 13.98 -19.60
N SER A 150 -6.32 13.76 -18.89
CA SER A 150 -5.20 14.70 -18.86
C SER A 150 -4.47 14.83 -20.21
N GLY A 151 -4.54 13.84 -21.10
CA GLY A 151 -3.80 13.87 -22.37
C GLY A 151 -4.34 14.87 -23.41
N SER A 152 -5.63 15.23 -23.34
CA SER A 152 -6.31 16.03 -24.37
C SER A 152 -6.66 17.46 -23.94
N THR A 153 -6.61 17.79 -22.65
CA THR A 153 -7.24 19.02 -22.13
C THR A 153 -6.60 19.55 -20.84
N LEU A 154 -5.26 19.55 -20.76
CA LEU A 154 -4.50 20.13 -19.64
C LEU A 154 -4.43 21.68 -19.65
N THR A 155 -5.44 22.36 -20.19
CA THR A 155 -5.60 23.81 -20.04
C THR A 155 -6.34 24.17 -18.75
N ASP A 156 -7.00 23.23 -18.09
CA ASP A 156 -7.71 23.52 -16.85
C ASP A 156 -6.76 23.50 -15.63
N ARG A 157 -6.32 24.70 -15.27
CA ARG A 157 -5.37 24.99 -14.18
C ARG A 157 -5.82 24.45 -12.83
N SER A 158 -7.11 24.12 -12.66
CA SER A 158 -7.69 23.55 -11.43
C SER A 158 -7.42 22.05 -11.28
N VAL A 159 -7.60 21.26 -12.34
CA VAL A 159 -7.38 19.81 -12.33
C VAL A 159 -5.88 19.50 -12.21
N ALA A 160 -5.04 20.25 -12.92
CA ALA A 160 -3.58 20.14 -12.83
C ALA A 160 -3.05 20.48 -11.43
N LYS A 161 -3.65 21.44 -10.72
CA LYS A 161 -3.28 21.76 -9.33
C LYS A 161 -3.66 20.69 -8.32
N THR A 162 -4.78 20.00 -8.55
CA THR A 162 -5.35 19.06 -7.58
C THR A 162 -4.81 17.64 -7.75
N HIS A 163 -4.70 17.17 -9.00
CA HIS A 163 -4.25 15.82 -9.32
C HIS A 163 -2.82 15.78 -9.88
N GLY A 164 -2.20 16.94 -10.08
CA GLY A 164 -0.84 17.06 -10.61
C GLY A 164 0.17 16.24 -9.83
N PHE A 165 0.05 16.19 -8.50
CA PHE A 165 0.94 15.35 -7.67
C PHE A 165 0.99 13.88 -8.12
N LEU A 166 -0.14 13.30 -8.51
CA LEU A 166 -0.23 11.89 -8.88
C LEU A 166 0.42 11.61 -10.25
N TYR A 167 0.38 12.57 -11.17
CA TYR A 167 0.82 12.36 -12.56
C TYR A 167 2.12 13.08 -12.91
N TRP A 168 2.54 14.08 -12.15
CA TRP A 168 3.73 14.89 -12.40
C TRP A 168 5.03 14.06 -12.31
N SER A 169 4.99 12.96 -11.57
CA SER A 169 6.14 12.06 -11.47
C SER A 169 6.32 11.15 -12.69
N TYR A 170 5.26 10.96 -13.48
CA TYR A 170 5.20 9.99 -14.58
C TYR A 170 5.41 10.66 -15.93
N ASN A 171 6.07 9.93 -16.85
CA ASN A 171 6.12 10.36 -18.25
C ASN A 171 4.71 10.49 -18.82
N ASP A 172 4.47 11.47 -19.70
CA ASP A 172 3.16 11.74 -20.31
C ASP A 172 2.51 10.50 -20.93
N ARG A 173 3.30 9.64 -21.57
CA ARG A 173 2.82 8.39 -22.20
C ARG A 173 2.50 7.27 -21.22
N ARG A 174 2.89 7.41 -19.94
CA ARG A 174 2.87 6.35 -18.91
C ARG A 174 2.09 6.76 -17.66
N LYS A 175 1.26 7.80 -17.73
CA LYS A 175 0.38 8.26 -16.62
C LYS A 175 -0.58 7.20 -16.08
N PHE A 176 -0.91 6.17 -16.87
CA PHE A 176 -1.74 5.04 -16.43
C PHE A 176 -1.03 4.10 -15.45
N TRP A 177 0.29 4.25 -15.25
CA TRP A 177 1.09 3.32 -14.47
C TRP A 177 0.66 3.23 -13.00
N GLU A 178 0.13 4.31 -12.44
CA GLU A 178 -0.40 4.31 -11.07
C GLU A 178 -1.58 3.32 -10.92
N ALA A 179 -2.45 3.22 -11.94
CA ALA A 179 -3.53 2.23 -11.95
C ALA A 179 -2.99 0.80 -12.02
N PHE A 180 -1.86 0.57 -12.70
CA PHE A 180 -1.18 -0.73 -12.74
C PHE A 180 -0.61 -1.12 -11.36
N ILE A 181 0.00 -0.16 -10.64
CA ILE A 181 0.49 -0.37 -9.26
C ILE A 181 -0.67 -0.76 -8.33
N LEU A 182 -1.80 -0.06 -8.39
CA LEU A 182 -2.98 -0.37 -7.58
C LEU A 182 -3.62 -1.69 -7.96
N ALA A 183 -3.72 -2.00 -9.26
CA ALA A 183 -4.22 -3.28 -9.74
C ALA A 183 -3.37 -4.44 -9.19
N ARG A 184 -2.03 -4.33 -9.25
CA ARG A 184 -1.13 -5.32 -8.63
C ARG A 184 -1.43 -5.53 -7.15
N LYS A 185 -1.53 -4.43 -6.38
CA LYS A 185 -1.84 -4.49 -4.94
C LYS A 185 -3.19 -5.18 -4.68
N GLY A 186 -4.20 -4.88 -5.49
CA GLY A 186 -5.53 -5.48 -5.39
C GLY A 186 -5.54 -6.96 -5.74
N ILE A 187 -4.80 -7.37 -6.78
CA ILE A 187 -4.66 -8.78 -7.16
C ILE A 187 -3.95 -9.56 -6.04
N LEU A 188 -2.89 -9.01 -5.44
CA LEU A 188 -2.20 -9.65 -4.30
C LEU A 188 -3.12 -9.84 -3.09
N ALA A 189 -3.94 -8.83 -2.76
CA ALA A 189 -4.97 -8.94 -1.72
C ALA A 189 -6.10 -9.93 -2.10
N GLY A 190 -6.40 -10.08 -3.39
CA GLY A 190 -7.31 -11.11 -3.86
C GLY A 190 -6.74 -12.52 -3.66
N VAL A 191 -5.48 -12.73 -4.04
CA VAL A 191 -4.79 -14.02 -3.87
C VAL A 191 -4.64 -14.38 -2.40
N SER A 192 -4.39 -13.43 -1.50
CA SER A 192 -4.27 -13.72 -0.06
C SER A 192 -5.54 -14.34 0.53
N VAL A 193 -6.71 -14.02 -0.03
CA VAL A 193 -8.00 -14.48 0.46
C VAL A 193 -8.55 -15.65 -0.35
N PHE A 194 -8.68 -15.49 -1.66
CA PHE A 194 -9.35 -16.48 -2.51
C PHE A 194 -8.51 -17.73 -2.78
N SER A 195 -7.18 -17.64 -2.66
CA SER A 195 -6.29 -18.80 -2.82
C SER A 195 -6.03 -19.53 -1.50
N PHE A 196 -6.68 -19.15 -0.41
CA PHE A 196 -6.52 -19.80 0.90
C PHE A 196 -6.81 -21.31 0.83
N SER A 197 -7.87 -21.71 0.13
CA SER A 197 -8.24 -23.13 -0.04
C SER A 197 -7.25 -23.95 -0.88
N LEU A 198 -6.37 -23.30 -1.65
CA LEU A 198 -5.33 -23.96 -2.44
C LEU A 198 -4.08 -24.32 -1.61
N GLY A 199 -4.05 -23.90 -0.35
CA GLY A 199 -2.92 -24.07 0.54
C GLY A 199 -1.84 -23.00 0.39
N PRO A 200 -0.93 -22.91 1.37
CA PRO A 200 0.03 -21.81 1.47
C PRO A 200 1.07 -21.82 0.34
N ASP A 201 1.43 -23.01 -0.18
CA ASP A 201 2.41 -23.13 -1.26
C ASP A 201 1.90 -22.51 -2.56
N ALA A 202 0.69 -22.88 -2.99
CA ALA A 202 0.06 -22.36 -4.19
C ALA A 202 -0.16 -20.84 -4.09
N GLN A 203 -0.64 -20.36 -2.94
CA GLN A 203 -0.80 -18.93 -2.66
C GLN A 203 0.53 -18.17 -2.77
N GLY A 204 1.62 -18.75 -2.24
CA GLY A 204 2.97 -18.21 -2.37
C GLY A 204 3.43 -18.10 -3.82
N PHE A 205 3.32 -19.18 -4.60
CA PHE A 205 3.72 -19.19 -6.01
C PHE A 205 2.92 -18.22 -6.88
N LEU A 206 1.60 -18.13 -6.68
CA LEU A 206 0.76 -17.15 -7.37
C LEU A 206 1.22 -15.71 -7.08
N SER A 207 1.48 -15.40 -5.81
CA SER A 207 1.95 -14.09 -5.38
C SER A 207 3.33 -13.75 -5.99
N LEU A 208 4.24 -14.72 -6.04
CA LEU A 208 5.55 -14.57 -6.68
C LEU A 208 5.43 -14.34 -8.19
N ALA A 209 4.54 -15.03 -8.89
CA ALA A 209 4.31 -14.83 -10.32
C ALA A 209 3.75 -13.43 -10.64
N ILE A 210 2.86 -12.91 -9.79
CA ILE A 210 2.32 -11.55 -9.90
C ILE A 210 3.43 -10.52 -9.66
N LEU A 211 4.27 -10.70 -8.64
CA LEU A 211 5.36 -9.78 -8.33
C LEU A 211 6.45 -9.81 -9.41
N PHE A 212 6.76 -11.00 -9.95
CA PHE A 212 7.70 -11.15 -11.04
C PHE A 212 7.21 -10.45 -12.31
N SER A 213 5.97 -10.70 -12.73
CA SER A 213 5.37 -10.05 -13.90
C SER A 213 5.29 -8.54 -13.73
N ALA A 214 4.94 -8.04 -12.54
CA ALA A 214 4.96 -6.63 -12.22
C ALA A 214 6.38 -6.03 -12.26
N GLY A 215 7.39 -6.75 -11.78
CA GLY A 215 8.78 -6.35 -11.84
C GLY A 215 9.31 -6.25 -13.28
N VAL A 216 9.01 -7.25 -14.12
CA VAL A 216 9.32 -7.22 -15.55
C VAL A 216 8.61 -6.05 -16.23
N GLY A 217 7.32 -5.87 -15.96
CA GLY A 217 6.55 -4.73 -16.45
C GLY A 217 7.20 -3.41 -16.09
N HIS A 218 7.62 -3.24 -14.83
CA HIS A 218 8.27 -2.02 -14.36
C HIS A 218 9.66 -1.81 -14.99
N ALA A 219 10.45 -2.88 -15.14
CA ALA A 219 11.77 -2.83 -15.77
C ALA A 219 11.70 -2.41 -17.24
N LEU A 220 10.77 -2.98 -18.00
CA LEU A 220 10.54 -2.61 -19.42
C LEU A 220 9.87 -1.25 -19.55
N GLY A 221 8.97 -0.96 -18.61
CA GLY A 221 8.09 0.19 -18.64
C GLY A 221 8.69 1.47 -18.10
N TRP A 222 9.79 1.47 -17.33
CA TRP A 222 10.50 2.65 -16.79
C TRP A 222 9.63 3.93 -16.67
N PRO A 223 8.56 3.90 -15.85
CA PRO A 223 7.43 4.80 -16.01
C PRO A 223 7.68 6.24 -15.56
N PHE A 224 8.58 6.47 -14.60
CA PHE A 224 8.84 7.81 -14.07
C PHE A 224 9.79 8.61 -14.98
N GLU A 225 9.61 9.93 -15.01
CA GLU A 225 10.44 10.84 -15.82
C GLU A 225 11.92 10.77 -15.45
N THR A 226 12.82 11.13 -16.37
CA THR A 226 14.28 11.08 -16.16
C THR A 226 14.75 11.96 -15.00
N HIS A 227 14.10 13.10 -14.75
CA HIS A 227 14.35 13.92 -13.56
C HIS A 227 13.96 13.20 -12.26
N ASN A 228 12.91 12.39 -12.29
CA ASN A 228 12.40 11.60 -11.17
C ASN A 228 12.91 10.15 -11.21
N SER A 229 14.08 9.92 -11.82
CA SER A 229 14.73 8.61 -11.91
C SER A 229 14.86 7.85 -10.56
N PRO A 230 15.08 8.50 -9.41
CA PRO A 230 15.07 7.82 -8.11
C PRO A 230 13.77 7.08 -7.81
N LEU A 231 12.61 7.55 -8.31
CA LEU A 231 11.32 6.89 -8.07
C LEU A 231 11.22 5.53 -8.79
N ASN A 232 11.78 5.40 -10.00
CA ASN A 232 11.86 4.10 -10.68
C ASN A 232 12.65 3.10 -9.82
N PHE A 233 13.77 3.53 -9.25
CA PHE A 233 14.57 2.67 -8.39
C PHE A 233 13.84 2.30 -7.11
N MET A 234 13.14 3.25 -6.47
CA MET A 234 12.38 3.00 -5.25
C MET A 234 11.22 2.03 -5.49
N GLU A 235 10.47 2.18 -6.59
CA GLU A 235 9.40 1.25 -6.94
C GLU A 235 9.96 -0.14 -7.24
N MET A 236 11.04 -0.25 -8.03
CA MET A 236 11.72 -1.52 -8.28
C MET A 236 12.19 -2.19 -6.98
N LEU A 237 12.82 -1.43 -6.08
CA LEU A 237 13.28 -1.91 -4.78
C LEU A 237 12.10 -2.43 -3.94
N SER A 238 10.96 -1.74 -3.97
CA SER A 238 9.76 -2.17 -3.25
C SER A 238 9.19 -3.50 -3.79
N ILE A 239 9.20 -3.68 -5.11
CA ILE A 239 8.76 -4.92 -5.77
C ILE A 239 9.68 -6.08 -5.40
N VAL A 240 10.99 -5.87 -5.53
CA VAL A 240 11.99 -6.89 -5.19
C VAL A 240 11.93 -7.24 -3.71
N SER A 241 11.77 -6.25 -2.83
CA SER A 241 11.58 -6.50 -1.39
C SER A 241 10.32 -7.32 -1.13
N SER A 242 9.21 -7.01 -1.80
CA SER A 242 7.96 -7.76 -1.65
C SER A 242 8.12 -9.20 -2.17
N PHE A 243 8.82 -9.38 -3.28
CA PHE A 243 9.12 -10.71 -3.84
C PHE A 243 9.88 -11.56 -2.82
N TRP A 244 10.90 -11.00 -2.17
CA TRP A 244 11.65 -11.70 -1.12
C TRP A 244 10.79 -12.07 0.09
N VAL A 245 9.87 -11.19 0.52
CA VAL A 245 8.94 -11.49 1.62
C VAL A 245 8.09 -12.72 1.29
N PHE A 246 7.49 -12.79 0.10
CA PHE A 246 6.71 -13.95 -0.32
C PHE A 246 7.57 -15.20 -0.52
N PHE A 247 8.80 -15.04 -1.02
CA PHE A 247 9.73 -16.15 -1.24
C PHE A 247 10.11 -16.83 0.07
N VAL A 248 10.54 -16.05 1.07
CA VAL A 248 10.85 -16.59 2.41
C VAL A 248 9.59 -17.07 3.11
N GLY A 249 8.44 -16.39 2.89
CA GLY A 249 7.12 -16.84 3.33
C GLY A 249 6.83 -18.29 2.91
N GLY A 250 7.07 -18.62 1.64
CA GLY A 250 6.92 -20.00 1.13
C GLY A 250 7.89 -21.01 1.77
N LEU A 251 9.10 -20.57 2.18
CA LEU A 251 10.04 -21.46 2.88
C LEU A 251 9.52 -21.88 4.26
N PHE A 252 8.71 -21.05 4.93
CA PHE A 252 8.10 -21.44 6.21
C PHE A 252 7.11 -22.59 6.08
N SER A 253 6.48 -22.77 4.91
CA SER A 253 5.59 -23.89 4.63
C SER A 253 6.34 -25.21 4.48
N ASN A 254 7.66 -25.19 4.24
CA ASN A 254 8.43 -26.40 4.04
C ASN A 254 8.55 -27.20 5.35
N PRO A 255 8.19 -28.50 5.39
CA PRO A 255 8.22 -29.31 6.60
C PRO A 255 9.59 -29.40 7.29
N SER A 256 10.69 -29.32 6.53
CA SER A 256 12.04 -29.37 7.08
C SER A 256 12.41 -28.08 7.82
N VAL A 257 12.01 -26.94 7.26
CA VAL A 257 12.14 -25.62 7.90
C VAL A 257 11.19 -25.52 9.10
N ALA A 258 9.97 -26.04 8.95
CA ALA A 258 8.95 -26.03 9.98
C ALA A 258 9.33 -26.84 11.24
N LYS A 259 10.30 -27.76 11.16
CA LYS A 259 10.80 -28.52 12.31
C LYS A 259 11.97 -27.86 13.03
N SER A 260 12.69 -26.97 12.38
CA SER A 260 13.88 -26.33 12.96
C SER A 260 13.57 -24.91 13.43
N GLU A 261 13.40 -24.74 14.75
CA GLU A 261 13.15 -23.43 15.34
C GLU A 261 14.27 -22.43 15.03
N THR A 262 15.52 -22.87 15.06
CA THR A 262 16.67 -22.02 14.73
C THR A 262 16.62 -21.49 13.30
N VAL A 263 16.20 -22.30 12.32
CA VAL A 263 16.07 -21.84 10.93
C VAL A 263 14.91 -20.86 10.79
N LYS A 264 13.77 -21.11 11.46
CA LYS A 264 12.62 -20.18 11.44
C LYS A 264 13.00 -18.82 12.02
N GLU A 265 13.65 -18.79 13.17
CA GLU A 265 14.11 -17.57 13.83
C GLU A 265 15.08 -16.81 12.93
N ALA A 266 16.06 -17.49 12.34
CA ALA A 266 17.01 -16.87 11.43
C ALA A 266 16.33 -16.26 10.18
N LEU A 267 15.37 -16.96 9.57
CA LEU A 267 14.61 -16.45 8.42
C LEU A 267 13.72 -15.27 8.81
N ALA A 268 13.08 -15.30 9.98
CA ALA A 268 12.27 -14.18 10.47
C ALA A 268 13.12 -12.93 10.73
N VAL A 269 14.28 -13.09 11.39
CA VAL A 269 15.23 -11.99 11.62
C VAL A 269 15.74 -11.44 10.29
N LEU A 270 16.08 -12.30 9.32
CA LEU A 270 16.53 -11.89 7.99
C LEU A 270 15.46 -11.03 7.29
N LEU A 271 14.19 -11.45 7.33
CA LEU A 271 13.07 -10.70 6.76
C LEU A 271 12.89 -9.34 7.43
N ILE A 272 12.92 -9.28 8.76
CA ILE A 272 12.79 -8.02 9.50
C ILE A 272 13.92 -7.07 9.13
N VAL A 273 15.17 -7.56 9.14
CA VAL A 273 16.34 -6.76 8.77
C VAL A 273 16.22 -6.25 7.34
N GLN A 274 15.80 -7.10 6.40
CA GLN A 274 15.57 -6.69 5.01
C GLN A 274 14.53 -5.56 4.93
N VAL A 275 13.32 -5.77 5.44
CA VAL A 275 12.22 -4.79 5.34
C VAL A 275 12.60 -3.47 6.02
N VAL A 276 13.18 -3.53 7.21
CA VAL A 276 13.62 -2.33 7.94
C VAL A 276 14.73 -1.62 7.16
N SER A 277 15.70 -2.35 6.62
CA SER A 277 16.81 -1.73 5.85
C SER A 277 16.31 -1.04 4.58
N VAL A 278 15.38 -1.65 3.84
CA VAL A 278 14.76 -1.06 2.65
C VAL A 278 13.94 0.18 3.00
N PHE A 279 13.13 0.09 4.06
CA PHE A 279 12.35 1.22 4.56
C PHE A 279 13.24 2.40 4.96
N LEU A 280 14.28 2.14 5.77
CA LEU A 280 15.24 3.16 6.19
C LEU A 280 15.96 3.77 5.00
N TYR A 281 16.37 2.97 4.02
CA TYR A 281 16.99 3.46 2.79
C TYR A 281 16.06 4.42 2.03
N ILE A 282 14.82 4.01 1.76
CA ILE A 282 13.82 4.83 1.05
C ILE A 282 13.55 6.11 1.84
N PHE A 283 13.32 6.00 3.15
CA PHE A 283 13.06 7.14 4.03
C PHE A 283 14.22 8.15 4.02
N VAL A 284 15.46 7.68 4.18
CA VAL A 284 16.65 8.54 4.15
C VAL A 284 16.79 9.23 2.79
N ARG A 285 16.53 8.54 1.67
CA ARG A 285 16.60 9.13 0.33
C ARG A 285 15.55 10.22 0.12
N LEU A 286 14.30 9.95 0.48
CA LEU A 286 13.21 10.95 0.41
C LEU A 286 13.51 12.17 1.30
N MET A 287 14.03 11.95 2.51
CA MET A 287 14.43 13.04 3.39
C MET A 287 15.60 13.85 2.81
N ILE A 288 16.59 13.21 2.18
CA ILE A 288 17.69 13.90 1.49
C ILE A 288 17.15 14.77 0.35
N GLU A 289 16.24 14.26 -0.47
CA GLU A 289 15.64 14.99 -1.58
C GLU A 289 14.81 16.18 -1.09
N GLY A 290 13.93 15.98 -0.09
CA GLY A 290 13.17 17.07 0.52
C GLY A 290 14.05 18.13 1.19
N LEU A 291 15.14 17.74 1.87
CA LEU A 291 16.08 18.69 2.44
C LEU A 291 16.87 19.46 1.38
N ARG A 292 17.21 18.84 0.24
CA ARG A 292 17.86 19.54 -0.88
C ARG A 292 16.98 20.63 -1.44
N GLU A 293 15.67 20.39 -1.57
CA GLU A 293 14.71 21.41 -2.00
C GLU A 293 14.63 22.58 -1.01
N VAL A 294 14.56 22.28 0.29
CA VAL A 294 14.57 23.31 1.35
C VAL A 294 15.86 24.13 1.33
N VAL A 295 17.01 23.49 1.08
CA VAL A 295 18.30 24.18 1.00
C VAL A 295 18.41 25.04 -0.27
N ALA A 296 17.90 24.54 -1.40
CA ALA A 296 17.89 25.27 -2.68
C ALA A 296 16.93 26.47 -2.68
N GLY A 297 15.81 26.41 -1.94
CA GLY A 297 14.79 27.46 -1.95
C GLY A 297 15.23 28.78 -1.33
N GLU A 298 15.25 29.87 -2.10
CA GLU A 298 15.64 31.23 -1.68
C GLU A 298 14.60 31.91 -0.75
N GLY A 299 14.56 31.52 0.52
CA GLY A 299 13.74 32.21 1.52
C GLY A 299 14.42 33.46 2.09
N LYS A 300 13.77 34.63 1.98
CA LYS A 300 14.29 35.95 2.41
C LYS A 300 14.21 36.24 3.94
N GLY A 301 13.78 35.28 4.77
CA GLY A 301 13.59 35.45 6.22
C GLY A 301 14.77 35.02 7.10
N TRP A 302 14.78 35.45 8.37
CA TRP A 302 15.69 34.88 9.39
C TRP A 302 15.33 33.40 9.70
N LEU A 303 14.03 33.08 9.74
CA LEU A 303 13.54 31.73 9.99
C LEU A 303 13.94 30.75 8.88
N SER A 304 13.88 31.17 7.61
CA SER A 304 14.32 30.36 6.46
C SER A 304 15.83 30.12 6.47
N ARG A 305 16.63 31.11 6.88
CA ARG A 305 18.08 30.95 7.07
C ARG A 305 18.40 29.94 8.17
N LYS A 306 17.71 30.00 9.31
CA LYS A 306 17.89 29.04 10.40
C LYS A 306 17.46 27.62 9.99
N MET A 307 16.29 27.47 9.36
CA MET A 307 15.84 26.18 8.80
C MET A 307 16.84 25.60 7.81
N ARG A 308 17.42 26.43 6.92
CA ARG A 308 18.45 26.00 5.97
C ARG A 308 19.70 25.48 6.68
N SER A 309 20.20 26.18 7.70
CA SER A 309 21.38 25.73 8.45
C SER A 309 21.16 24.38 9.13
N VAL A 310 19.97 24.15 9.71
CA VAL A 310 19.60 22.86 10.31
C VAL A 310 19.47 21.79 9.23
N ALA A 311 18.81 22.11 8.11
CA ALA A 311 18.64 21.21 6.98
C ALA A 311 19.99 20.76 6.40
N GLU A 312 20.98 21.65 6.29
CA GLU A 312 22.33 21.28 5.85
C GLU A 312 23.03 20.32 6.81
N VAL A 313 22.93 20.53 8.12
CA VAL A 313 23.53 19.63 9.13
C VAL A 313 22.91 18.24 9.03
N VAL A 314 21.58 18.17 8.96
CA VAL A 314 20.84 16.91 8.82
C VAL A 314 21.19 16.24 7.48
N LEU A 315 21.22 16.99 6.38
CA LEU A 315 21.59 16.48 5.05
C LEU A 315 22.98 15.85 5.05
N ARG A 316 23.98 16.51 5.65
CA ARG A 316 25.35 15.96 5.76
C ARG A 316 25.37 14.67 6.60
N ALA A 317 24.60 14.60 7.68
CA ALA A 317 24.49 13.39 8.50
C ALA A 317 23.86 12.23 7.70
N LEU A 318 22.75 12.48 7.01
CA LEU A 318 22.05 11.49 6.19
C LEU A 318 22.90 10.99 5.01
N LEU A 319 23.66 11.87 4.37
CA LEU A 319 24.60 11.48 3.30
C LEU A 319 25.70 10.55 3.82
N LYS A 320 26.22 10.77 5.04
CA LYS A 320 27.19 9.85 5.67
C LYS A 320 26.58 8.47 5.94
N VAL A 321 25.34 8.42 6.42
CA VAL A 321 24.61 7.16 6.64
C VAL A 321 24.38 6.42 5.33
N SER A 322 23.89 7.12 4.31
CA SER A 322 23.69 6.56 2.95
C SER A 322 24.99 6.02 2.35
N ALA A 323 26.10 6.74 2.50
CA ALA A 323 27.42 6.29 2.06
C ALA A 323 27.97 5.10 2.88
N ALA A 324 27.64 4.99 4.17
CA ALA A 324 27.98 3.83 4.98
C ALA A 324 27.19 2.59 4.53
N PHE A 325 25.89 2.76 4.27
CA PHE A 325 25.01 1.71 3.76
C PHE A 325 25.48 1.18 2.39
N LEU A 326 25.82 2.08 1.45
CA LEU A 326 26.37 1.70 0.14
C LEU A 326 27.70 0.95 0.26
N ARG A 327 28.58 1.34 1.19
CA ARG A 327 29.85 0.64 1.44
C ARG A 327 29.61 -0.76 2.02
N LEU A 328 28.65 -0.89 2.92
CA LEU A 328 28.26 -2.18 3.49
C LEU A 328 27.66 -3.10 2.41
N SER A 329 26.75 -2.59 1.58
CA SER A 329 26.18 -3.33 0.45
C SER A 329 27.25 -3.81 -0.53
N LYS A 330 28.22 -2.96 -0.89
CA LYS A 330 29.36 -3.36 -1.74
C LYS A 330 30.25 -4.44 -1.11
N ARG A 331 30.38 -4.45 0.23
CA ARG A 331 31.19 -5.45 0.96
C ARG A 331 30.49 -6.81 1.11
N ILE A 332 29.17 -6.83 1.26
CA ILE A 332 28.41 -8.07 1.45
C ILE A 332 28.23 -8.82 0.10
N GLY A 333 28.60 -8.22 -1.04
CA GLY A 333 28.51 -8.89 -2.34
C GLY A 333 27.07 -9.25 -2.74
N THR A 334 26.08 -8.62 -2.10
CA THR A 334 24.67 -8.93 -2.33
C THR A 334 24.22 -8.35 -3.66
N ILE A 335 23.46 -9.17 -4.38
CA ILE A 335 22.78 -8.93 -5.65
C ILE A 335 21.77 -7.78 -5.48
N PHE A 336 22.26 -6.55 -5.40
CA PHE A 336 21.50 -5.32 -5.59
C PHE A 336 22.30 -4.39 -6.50
N VAL A 337 22.98 -4.97 -7.50
CA VAL A 337 23.55 -4.21 -8.62
C VAL A 337 22.46 -4.06 -9.68
N VAL A 338 21.50 -3.17 -9.40
CA VAL A 338 20.82 -2.40 -10.46
C VAL A 338 20.84 -0.94 -10.01
N CYS A 339 22.03 -0.44 -9.71
CA CYS A 339 22.27 0.99 -9.73
C CYS A 339 23.06 1.24 -11.01
N PRO A 340 22.43 1.70 -12.11
CA PRO A 340 23.22 2.40 -13.12
C PRO A 340 23.78 3.62 -12.40
N THR A 341 25.08 3.61 -12.18
CA THR A 341 25.83 4.83 -11.94
C THR A 341 25.49 5.79 -13.07
N ILE A 342 24.64 6.78 -12.80
CA ILE A 342 24.53 7.95 -13.66
C ILE A 342 25.88 8.63 -13.56
N GLU A 343 26.74 8.36 -14.53
CA GLU A 343 27.99 9.08 -14.75
C GLU A 343 27.67 10.58 -14.90
N PRO A 344 28.37 11.49 -14.20
CA PRO A 344 28.08 12.92 -14.26
C PRO A 344 28.55 13.60 -15.57
N ASN A 345 28.89 12.85 -16.62
CA ASN A 345 29.58 13.40 -17.79
C ASN A 345 28.70 13.33 -19.06
N SER A 346 27.72 14.23 -19.19
CA SER A 346 27.17 14.56 -20.52
C SER A 346 26.53 15.95 -20.66
N ILE A 347 26.69 16.88 -19.70
CA ILE A 347 26.29 18.30 -19.86
C ILE A 347 27.48 19.15 -20.36
N GLN A 348 28.21 18.65 -21.35
CA GLN A 348 29.24 19.42 -22.05
C GLN A 348 29.28 19.08 -23.54
N ASN A 349 28.18 19.35 -24.24
CA ASN A 349 28.20 19.93 -25.61
C ASN A 349 26.81 19.86 -26.24
N ARG A 350 26.10 20.99 -26.22
CA ARG A 350 25.43 21.51 -27.42
C ARG A 350 25.22 23.00 -27.22
N ARG A 351 26.14 23.77 -27.81
CA ARG A 351 25.87 25.13 -28.29
C ARG A 351 24.84 25.08 -29.40
#